data_AF-A0A2V5QLL6-F1
#
_entry.id   AF-A0A2V5QLL6-F1
#
_cell.length_a   1.000
_cell.length_b   1.000
_cell.length_c   1.000
_cell.angle_alpha   90.00
_cell.angle_beta   90.00
_cell.angle_gamma   90.00
#
_symmetry.space_group_name_H-M   'P 1'
#
loop_
_entity.id
_entity.type
_entity.pdbx_description
1 polymer ?
#
loop_
_entity_poly.entity_id
_entity_poly.type
_entity_poly.pdbx_seq_one_letter_code
_entity_poly.pdbx_strand_id
1 'polypeptide(L)'
;MPPYERPLAKADFQNVRTTAYTHTDSDHLEYSNHNALGGELHAAGAPIHRAENVLRAIPVSENDDVEIRRVSNSGVVLQPFSMDETRTTTRVRTTTRVTKATRVAKRAIAVAKAPIIGSAAADWSRWPMGTTFRLLSTGQMYRVEDYGWALSGRNTIDLYMSNQREMNSWGARQETIQVLQWGDPQQSLQFLQSHQNYKHIKRMVLELQGRHEQAAALR
;
A
#
# COMPACT_ATOMS: atom_id res chain seq x y z
N MET A 1 -2.97 10.97 27.55
CA MET A 1 -2.45 10.45 26.26
C MET A 1 -2.62 8.93 26.22
N PRO A 2 -2.52 8.29 25.05
CA PRO A 2 -2.53 6.83 24.99
C PRO A 2 -1.34 6.18 25.75
N PRO A 3 -1.47 4.90 26.15
CA PRO A 3 -0.37 4.12 26.72
C PRO A 3 0.84 4.07 25.78
N TYR A 4 2.04 4.14 26.36
CA TYR A 4 3.29 4.03 25.61
C TYR A 4 3.59 2.57 25.25
N GLU A 5 3.79 2.31 23.98
CA GLU A 5 4.23 1.03 23.43
C GLU A 5 5.71 1.10 23.07
N ARG A 6 6.44 -0.03 23.14
CA ARG A 6 7.84 -0.07 22.73
C ARG A 6 7.97 0.27 21.23
N PRO A 7 8.95 1.10 20.81
CA PRO A 7 9.18 1.39 19.41
C PRO A 7 9.45 0.11 18.59
N LEU A 8 8.90 0.04 17.39
CA LEU A 8 9.22 -1.02 16.44
C LEU A 8 10.59 -0.78 15.82
N ALA A 9 11.35 -1.85 15.62
CA ALA A 9 12.57 -1.79 14.82
C ALA A 9 12.19 -1.51 13.37
N LYS A 10 12.93 -0.60 12.72
CA LYS A 10 12.72 -0.29 11.30
C LYS A 10 13.01 -1.52 10.45
N ALA A 11 12.02 -1.96 9.68
CA ALA A 11 12.10 -3.06 8.74
C ALA A 11 11.25 -2.78 7.50
N ASP A 12 11.56 -3.46 6.39
CA ASP A 12 10.82 -3.32 5.13
C ASP A 12 9.40 -3.89 5.23
N PHE A 13 9.17 -4.85 6.14
CA PHE A 13 7.87 -5.42 6.40
C PHE A 13 7.54 -5.31 7.88
N GLN A 14 6.34 -4.82 8.19
CA GLN A 14 5.87 -4.64 9.56
C GLN A 14 4.42 -5.07 9.70
N ASN A 15 4.08 -5.63 10.86
CA ASN A 15 2.70 -5.82 11.27
C ASN A 15 2.32 -4.66 12.19
N VAL A 16 1.34 -3.87 11.77
CA VAL A 16 0.93 -2.65 12.46
C VAL A 16 -0.56 -2.65 12.68
N ARG A 17 -1.01 -2.02 13.77
CA ARG A 17 -2.41 -1.71 13.92
C ARG A 17 -2.76 -0.56 12.98
N THR A 18 -3.79 -0.71 12.18
CA THR A 18 -4.34 0.37 11.36
C THR A 18 -5.72 0.75 11.87
N THR A 19 -5.98 2.05 11.89
CA THR A 19 -7.31 2.64 12.04
C THR A 19 -7.62 3.48 10.79
N ALA A 20 -8.79 4.11 10.77
CA ALA A 20 -9.09 5.10 9.75
C ALA A 20 -9.73 6.34 10.40
N TYR A 21 -9.52 7.49 9.75
CA TYR A 21 -10.13 8.77 10.11
C TYR A 21 -10.61 9.48 8.85
N THR A 22 -11.47 10.48 9.03
CA THR A 22 -11.88 11.39 7.96
C THR A 22 -11.96 12.83 8.45
N HIS A 23 -11.89 13.79 7.55
CA HIS A 23 -11.93 15.22 7.88
C HIS A 23 -13.29 15.67 8.45
N THR A 24 -14.32 14.83 8.34
CA THR A 24 -15.64 15.07 8.92
C THR A 24 -15.78 14.57 10.36
N ASP A 25 -14.78 13.86 10.89
CA ASP A 25 -14.78 13.45 12.30
C ASP A 25 -14.61 14.67 13.22
N SER A 26 -15.27 14.64 14.38
CA SER A 26 -15.31 15.76 15.32
C SER A 26 -13.93 16.29 15.72
N ASP A 27 -12.97 15.39 15.90
CA ASP A 27 -11.59 15.72 16.30
C ASP A 27 -10.76 16.36 15.15
N HIS A 28 -11.24 16.31 13.91
CA HIS A 28 -10.58 16.89 12.73
C HIS A 28 -11.26 18.16 12.18
N LEU A 29 -12.43 18.56 12.71
CA LEU A 29 -13.18 19.71 12.21
C LEU A 29 -12.39 21.03 12.26
N GLU A 30 -11.49 21.18 13.24
CA GLU A 30 -10.61 22.36 13.36
C GLU A 30 -9.61 22.46 12.19
N TYR A 31 -9.17 21.32 11.66
CA TYR A 31 -8.14 21.23 10.61
C TYR A 31 -8.73 21.09 9.20
N SER A 32 -10.03 20.85 9.09
CA SER A 32 -10.71 20.61 7.81
C SER A 32 -10.01 19.50 7.01
N ASN A 33 -9.90 19.64 5.70
CA ASN A 33 -9.24 18.70 4.79
C ASN A 33 -7.71 18.89 4.68
N HIS A 34 -7.05 19.49 5.68
CA HIS A 34 -5.61 19.75 5.64
C HIS A 34 -4.84 18.78 6.54
N ASN A 35 -3.67 18.35 6.07
CA ASN A 35 -2.70 17.58 6.85
C ASN A 35 -1.79 18.51 7.67
N ALA A 36 -1.02 17.93 8.59
CA ALA A 36 -0.07 18.67 9.40
C ALA A 36 1.00 19.46 8.61
N LEU A 37 1.26 19.14 7.34
CA LEU A 37 2.20 19.86 6.48
C LEU A 37 1.57 21.04 5.75
N GLY A 38 0.28 21.29 5.94
CA GLY A 38 -0.49 22.34 5.26
C GLY A 38 -0.94 21.96 3.84
N GLY A 39 -0.74 20.71 3.42
CA GLY A 39 -1.31 20.18 2.17
C GLY A 39 -2.70 19.59 2.38
N GLU A 40 -3.37 19.22 1.28
CA GLU A 40 -4.68 18.56 1.36
C GLU A 40 -4.55 17.06 1.70
N LEU A 41 -5.55 16.53 2.39
CA LEU A 41 -5.69 15.10 2.65
C LEU A 41 -6.25 14.39 1.41
N HIS A 42 -5.61 13.30 1.02
CA HIS A 42 -5.94 12.51 -0.16
C HIS A 42 -6.31 11.08 0.23
N ALA A 43 -7.47 10.60 -0.23
CA ALA A 43 -7.81 9.19 -0.08
C ALA A 43 -6.95 8.35 -1.05
N ALA A 44 -6.55 7.15 -0.62
CA ALA A 44 -5.83 6.23 -1.51
C ALA A 44 -6.71 5.82 -2.70
N GLY A 45 -6.06 5.45 -3.82
CA GLY A 45 -6.76 4.87 -4.97
C GLY A 45 -7.50 3.57 -4.63
N ALA A 46 -8.27 3.04 -5.58
CA ALA A 46 -9.00 1.79 -5.38
C ALA A 46 -8.07 0.63 -4.95
N PRO A 47 -8.54 -0.31 -4.12
CA PRO A 47 -7.82 -1.54 -3.81
C PRO A 47 -7.35 -2.24 -5.09
N ILE A 48 -6.07 -2.60 -5.13
CA ILE A 48 -5.45 -3.33 -6.23
C ILE A 48 -5.35 -4.79 -5.79
N HIS A 49 -6.33 -5.59 -6.17
CA HIS A 49 -6.23 -7.03 -5.97
C HIS A 49 -5.27 -7.61 -7.01
N ARG A 50 -4.28 -8.41 -6.58
CA ARG A 50 -3.20 -8.93 -7.44
C ARG A 50 -3.70 -9.70 -8.69
N ALA A 51 -4.96 -10.16 -8.68
CA ALA A 51 -5.64 -10.77 -9.82
C ALA A 51 -6.00 -9.77 -10.95
N GLU A 52 -6.14 -8.49 -10.65
CA GLU A 52 -6.54 -7.43 -11.59
C GLU A 52 -5.37 -6.92 -12.44
N ASN A 53 -4.14 -7.30 -12.10
CA ASN A 53 -2.95 -6.97 -12.89
C ASN A 53 -2.65 -8.02 -13.99
N VAL A 54 -3.51 -9.02 -14.18
CA VAL A 54 -3.56 -9.75 -15.45
C VAL A 54 -4.36 -8.87 -16.40
N LEU A 55 -3.68 -7.93 -17.05
CA LEU A 55 -4.25 -7.17 -18.16
C LEU A 55 -4.89 -8.16 -19.13
N ARG A 56 -6.23 -8.18 -19.18
CA ARG A 56 -6.96 -8.81 -20.28
C ARG A 56 -6.48 -8.08 -21.52
N ALA A 57 -5.62 -8.73 -22.31
CA ALA A 57 -5.22 -8.21 -23.61
C ALA A 57 -6.51 -7.92 -24.39
N ILE A 58 -6.78 -6.65 -24.66
CA ILE A 58 -7.87 -6.25 -25.54
C ILE A 58 -7.35 -6.51 -26.95
N PRO A 59 -7.90 -7.46 -27.73
CA PRO A 59 -7.51 -7.60 -29.12
C PRO A 59 -8.00 -6.36 -29.87
N VAL A 60 -7.06 -5.60 -30.43
CA VAL A 60 -7.38 -4.57 -31.43
C VAL A 60 -7.75 -5.33 -32.70
N SER A 61 -9.04 -5.39 -33.01
CA SER A 61 -9.56 -6.00 -34.23
C SER A 61 -9.45 -4.97 -35.37
N GLU A 62 -8.55 -5.21 -36.32
CA GLU A 62 -8.67 -4.65 -37.67
C GLU A 62 -9.34 -5.70 -38.54
N ASN A 63 -10.61 -5.44 -38.86
CA ASN A 63 -11.46 -5.97 -39.94
C ASN A 63 -11.67 -7.49 -40.11
N ASP A 64 -12.96 -7.83 -40.01
CA ASP A 64 -13.78 -8.84 -40.68
C ASP A 64 -13.43 -10.35 -40.63
N ASP A 65 -14.49 -11.09 -40.25
CA ASP A 65 -14.72 -12.54 -40.34
C ASP A 65 -13.92 -13.49 -39.43
N VAL A 66 -14.34 -13.61 -38.16
CA VAL A 66 -14.08 -14.85 -37.39
C VAL A 66 -15.29 -15.24 -36.52
N GLU A 67 -15.84 -16.42 -36.84
CA GLU A 67 -16.93 -17.12 -36.16
C GLU A 67 -16.68 -17.27 -34.64
N ILE A 68 -17.59 -16.74 -33.82
CA ILE A 68 -17.52 -16.82 -32.36
C ILE A 68 -17.91 -18.24 -31.90
N ARG A 69 -16.92 -19.10 -31.65
CA ARG A 69 -17.14 -20.31 -30.84
C ARG A 69 -17.05 -19.97 -29.35
N ARG A 70 -18.21 -19.92 -28.69
CA ARG A 70 -18.31 -19.91 -27.22
C ARG A 70 -17.80 -21.24 -26.68
N VAL A 71 -16.69 -21.23 -25.95
CA VAL A 71 -16.29 -22.38 -25.13
C VAL A 71 -16.68 -22.08 -23.69
N SER A 72 -17.82 -22.63 -23.27
CA SER A 72 -18.20 -22.73 -21.87
C SER A 72 -17.33 -23.81 -21.22
N ASN A 73 -16.44 -23.43 -20.31
CA ASN A 73 -15.72 -24.40 -19.48
C ASN A 73 -16.64 -24.89 -18.35
N SER A 74 -17.51 -25.84 -18.66
CA SER A 74 -18.19 -26.66 -17.67
C SER A 74 -17.84 -28.12 -17.92
N GLY A 75 -16.97 -28.69 -17.09
CA GLY A 75 -16.75 -30.14 -17.03
C GLY A 75 -15.31 -30.63 -17.14
N VAL A 76 -14.36 -30.04 -16.41
CA VAL A 76 -13.05 -30.69 -16.24
C VAL A 76 -13.14 -31.66 -15.06
N VAL A 77 -13.34 -32.95 -15.36
CA VAL A 77 -13.03 -34.04 -14.42
C VAL A 77 -11.52 -34.22 -14.43
N LEU A 78 -10.87 -33.96 -13.31
CA LEU A 78 -9.43 -34.16 -13.15
C LEU A 78 -9.13 -35.66 -13.13
N GLN A 79 -8.33 -36.14 -14.08
CA GLN A 79 -7.79 -37.50 -14.03
C GLN A 79 -6.58 -37.57 -13.08
N PRO A 80 -6.43 -38.68 -12.33
CA PRO A 80 -5.28 -38.88 -11.46
C PRO A 80 -4.04 -39.25 -12.27
N PHE A 81 -2.90 -38.72 -11.83
CA PHE A 81 -1.57 -38.93 -12.39
C PHE A 81 -1.10 -40.36 -12.11
N SER A 82 -0.93 -41.16 -13.16
CA SER A 82 -0.25 -42.45 -13.10
C SER A 82 1.15 -42.30 -13.69
N MET A 83 2.17 -42.52 -12.86
CA MET A 83 3.55 -42.72 -13.30
C MET A 83 3.74 -44.21 -13.60
N ASP A 84 4.13 -44.56 -14.83
CA ASP A 84 5.23 -45.51 -15.08
C ASP A 84 5.70 -45.55 -16.55
N GLU A 85 7.02 -45.68 -16.65
CA GLU A 85 7.92 -46.20 -17.70
C GLU A 85 8.05 -45.63 -19.13
N THR A 86 9.25 -45.06 -19.34
CA THR A 86 10.25 -45.26 -20.42
C THR A 86 9.83 -45.85 -21.77
N ARG A 87 9.77 -45.03 -22.84
CA ARG A 87 10.19 -45.46 -24.20
C ARG A 87 10.50 -44.32 -25.21
N THR A 88 11.74 -44.37 -25.70
CA THR A 88 12.27 -44.04 -27.04
C THR A 88 11.67 -42.90 -27.86
N THR A 89 12.39 -41.77 -27.89
CA THR A 89 12.20 -40.65 -28.82
C THR A 89 12.64 -41.03 -30.24
N THR A 90 11.68 -41.06 -31.19
CA THR A 90 12.01 -41.08 -32.64
C THR A 90 11.84 -39.67 -33.19
N ARG A 91 12.96 -39.04 -33.58
CA ARG A 91 13.02 -37.69 -34.16
C ARG A 91 12.52 -37.73 -35.61
N VAL A 92 11.34 -37.19 -35.88
CA VAL A 92 10.91 -36.90 -37.26
C VAL A 92 11.30 -35.45 -37.60
N ARG A 93 12.20 -35.29 -38.57
CA ARG A 93 12.59 -34.01 -39.18
C ARG A 93 11.56 -33.66 -40.25
N THR A 94 10.69 -32.69 -40.00
CA THR A 94 9.88 -32.04 -41.04
C THR A 94 10.51 -30.69 -41.35
N THR A 95 11.15 -30.55 -42.51
CA THR A 95 11.73 -29.28 -42.97
C THR A 95 10.66 -28.46 -43.70
N THR A 96 9.86 -27.70 -42.95
CA THR A 96 9.06 -26.62 -43.53
C THR A 96 9.86 -25.31 -43.48
N ARG A 97 10.29 -24.86 -44.66
CA ARG A 97 11.02 -23.62 -44.88
C ARG A 97 10.04 -22.44 -44.72
N VAL A 98 9.85 -21.96 -43.50
CA VAL A 98 9.09 -20.72 -43.22
C VAL A 98 10.06 -19.55 -43.28
N THR A 99 9.82 -18.64 -44.21
CA THR A 99 10.47 -17.32 -44.27
C THR A 99 10.05 -16.51 -43.04
N LYS A 100 10.87 -16.54 -41.99
CA LYS A 100 10.66 -15.71 -40.79
C LYS A 100 10.94 -14.25 -41.14
N ALA A 101 9.90 -13.52 -41.57
CA ALA A 101 9.95 -12.07 -41.56
C ALA A 101 10.06 -11.62 -40.10
N THR A 102 11.24 -11.14 -39.70
CA THR A 102 11.51 -10.54 -38.41
C THR A 102 10.77 -9.19 -38.34
N ARG A 103 9.45 -9.23 -38.10
CA ARG A 103 8.73 -8.04 -37.66
C ARG A 103 9.25 -7.72 -36.26
N VAL A 104 9.94 -6.60 -36.13
CA VAL A 104 10.31 -6.00 -34.84
C VAL A 104 8.99 -5.67 -34.14
N ALA A 105 8.52 -6.57 -33.30
CA ALA A 105 7.38 -6.31 -32.43
C ALA A 105 7.81 -5.21 -31.46
N LYS A 106 7.40 -3.97 -31.74
CA LYS A 106 7.50 -2.86 -30.78
C LYS A 106 6.58 -3.22 -29.62
N ARG A 107 7.16 -3.70 -28.52
CA ARG A 107 6.42 -3.90 -27.27
C ARG A 107 5.96 -2.53 -26.80
N ALA A 108 4.67 -2.24 -26.93
CA ALA A 108 4.07 -1.10 -26.26
C ALA A 108 4.14 -1.38 -24.76
N ILE A 109 4.97 -0.62 -24.05
CA ILE A 109 4.95 -0.59 -22.59
C ILE A 109 3.70 0.22 -22.25
N ALA A 110 2.65 -0.46 -21.77
CA ALA A 110 1.53 0.25 -21.17
C ALA A 110 2.09 1.07 -20.00
N VAL A 111 2.08 2.39 -20.12
CA VAL A 111 2.44 3.28 -19.01
C VAL A 111 1.28 3.19 -18.02
N ALA A 112 1.44 2.34 -17.01
CA ALA A 112 0.48 2.26 -15.92
C ALA A 112 0.34 3.65 -15.28
N LYS A 113 -0.90 4.12 -15.09
CA LYS A 113 -1.18 5.37 -14.36
C LYS A 113 -0.47 5.31 -13.01
N ALA A 114 0.19 6.41 -12.63
CA ALA A 114 0.87 6.50 -11.34
C ALA A 114 -0.13 6.19 -10.21
N PRO A 115 0.28 5.43 -9.17
CA PRO A 115 -0.60 5.08 -8.07
C PRO A 115 -1.02 6.34 -7.32
N ILE A 116 -2.31 6.43 -6.97
CA ILE A 116 -2.83 7.48 -6.09
C ILE A 116 -2.44 7.11 -4.66
N ILE A 117 -1.57 7.91 -4.05
CA ILE A 117 -1.06 7.71 -2.70
C ILE A 117 -2.00 8.40 -1.72
N GLY A 118 -2.52 7.64 -0.76
CA GLY A 118 -3.37 8.19 0.30
C GLY A 118 -2.56 8.83 1.43
N SER A 119 -3.19 9.74 2.16
CA SER A 119 -2.64 10.33 3.38
C SER A 119 -2.77 9.37 4.56
N ALA A 120 -1.79 9.39 5.44
CA ALA A 120 -1.83 8.66 6.71
C ALA A 120 -1.30 9.54 7.84
N ALA A 121 -1.90 9.36 9.02
CA ALA A 121 -1.43 9.93 10.26
C ALA A 121 -0.70 8.86 11.08
N ALA A 122 0.39 9.25 11.74
CA ALA A 122 1.14 8.35 12.61
C ALA A 122 1.93 9.12 13.67
N ASP A 123 2.50 8.40 14.63
CA ASP A 123 3.56 8.96 15.47
C ASP A 123 4.83 9.14 14.63
N TRP A 124 5.25 10.39 14.42
CA TRP A 124 6.41 10.74 13.60
C TRP A 124 7.76 10.32 14.22
N SER A 125 7.81 10.00 15.51
CA SER A 125 9.01 9.38 16.10
C SER A 125 9.18 7.91 15.69
N ARG A 126 8.09 7.26 15.27
CA ARG A 126 8.05 5.84 14.87
C ARG A 126 7.99 5.67 13.37
N TRP A 127 7.14 6.47 12.72
CA TRP A 127 7.05 6.61 11.27
C TRP A 127 7.32 8.06 10.89
N PRO A 128 8.60 8.41 10.67
CA PRO A 128 8.96 9.76 10.31
C PRO A 128 8.16 10.27 9.12
N MET A 129 7.90 11.57 9.13
CA MET A 129 7.25 12.30 8.05
C MET A 129 7.85 11.91 6.69
N GLY A 130 6.96 11.65 5.72
CA GLY A 130 7.32 11.18 4.38
C GLY A 130 7.42 9.66 4.24
N THR A 131 7.27 8.88 5.33
CA THR A 131 7.26 7.41 5.25
C THR A 131 6.16 6.95 4.31
N THR A 132 6.53 6.25 3.25
CA THR A 132 5.62 5.74 2.23
C THR A 132 5.57 4.21 2.32
N PHE A 133 4.37 3.65 2.37
CA PHE A 133 4.16 2.22 2.56
C PHE A 133 2.98 1.71 1.73
N ARG A 134 2.93 0.39 1.56
CA ARG A 134 1.86 -0.33 0.87
C ARG A 134 1.21 -1.31 1.82
N LEU A 135 -0.12 -1.34 1.83
CA LEU A 135 -0.89 -2.39 2.51
C LEU A 135 -0.84 -3.67 1.69
N LEU A 136 -0.45 -4.80 2.30
CA LEU A 136 -0.38 -6.06 1.56
C LEU A 136 -1.76 -6.64 1.24
N SER A 137 -2.78 -6.34 2.06
CA SER A 137 -4.15 -6.83 1.88
C SER A 137 -4.87 -6.19 0.69
N THR A 138 -4.76 -4.86 0.53
CA THR A 138 -5.47 -4.10 -0.51
C THR A 138 -4.56 -3.62 -1.63
N GLY A 139 -3.23 -3.67 -1.45
CA GLY A 139 -2.28 -3.15 -2.41
C GLY A 139 -2.22 -1.62 -2.49
N GLN A 140 -3.04 -0.89 -1.73
CA GLN A 140 -3.08 0.57 -1.67
C GLN A 140 -1.80 1.13 -1.06
N MET A 141 -1.41 2.33 -1.50
CA MET A 141 -0.23 3.04 -1.03
C MET A 141 -0.62 4.25 -0.22
N TYR A 142 0.13 4.51 0.84
CA TYR A 142 -0.08 5.63 1.74
C TYR A 142 1.24 6.32 2.08
N ARG A 143 1.17 7.61 2.39
CA ARG A 143 2.28 8.41 2.88
C ARG A 143 1.93 9.05 4.21
N VAL A 144 2.84 8.94 5.16
CA VAL A 144 2.74 9.60 6.45
C VAL A 144 3.05 11.08 6.28
N GLU A 145 2.02 11.90 6.41
CA GLU A 145 2.09 13.36 6.28
C GLU A 145 1.24 14.08 7.33
N ASP A 146 0.67 13.31 8.26
CA ASP A 146 -0.15 13.82 9.33
C ASP A 146 0.21 13.15 10.67
N TYR A 147 -0.22 13.72 11.78
CA TYR A 147 -0.04 13.15 13.11
C TYR A 147 -1.25 13.47 14.00
N GLY A 148 -1.40 12.72 15.09
CA GLY A 148 -2.51 12.90 16.01
C GLY A 148 -2.16 12.52 17.44
N TRP A 149 -2.82 13.18 18.39
CA TRP A 149 -2.61 12.94 19.82
C TRP A 149 -2.87 11.48 20.23
N ALA A 150 -3.82 10.81 19.57
CA ALA A 150 -4.23 9.43 19.84
C ALA A 150 -3.21 8.37 19.37
N LEU A 151 -2.25 8.77 18.53
CA LEU A 151 -1.23 7.93 17.91
C LEU A 151 0.13 8.04 18.62
N SER A 152 0.38 9.16 19.30
CA SER A 152 1.66 9.42 19.98
C SER A 152 1.97 8.39 21.06
N GLY A 153 3.09 7.69 20.92
CA GLY A 153 3.51 6.60 21.78
C GLY A 153 2.94 5.25 21.40
N ARG A 154 2.27 5.10 20.25
CA ARG A 154 1.69 3.82 19.78
C ARG A 154 2.27 3.34 18.48
N ASN A 155 2.23 2.03 18.28
CA ASN A 155 2.51 1.42 17.00
C ASN A 155 1.22 1.32 16.14
N THR A 156 0.50 2.43 16.00
CA THR A 156 -0.72 2.53 15.18
C THR A 156 -0.56 3.56 14.07
N ILE A 157 -1.04 3.23 12.87
CA ILE A 157 -1.14 4.14 11.72
C ILE A 157 -2.62 4.38 11.42
N ASP A 158 -3.01 5.64 11.28
CA ASP A 158 -4.37 6.03 10.92
C ASP A 158 -4.46 6.36 9.44
N LEU A 159 -5.37 5.73 8.71
CA LEU A 159 -5.49 5.90 7.26
C LEU A 159 -6.60 6.90 6.95
N TYR A 160 -6.27 7.93 6.17
CA TYR A 160 -7.28 8.89 5.75
C TYR A 160 -8.26 8.27 4.75
N MET A 161 -9.54 8.54 4.97
CA MET A 161 -10.65 8.15 4.10
C MET A 161 -11.45 9.37 3.67
N SER A 162 -12.02 9.31 2.46
CA SER A 162 -12.73 10.45 1.87
C SER A 162 -14.07 10.76 2.57
N ASN A 163 -14.64 9.76 3.25
CA ASN A 163 -15.94 9.86 3.91
C ASN A 163 -16.10 8.83 5.04
N GLN A 164 -17.10 9.07 5.91
CA GLN A 164 -17.39 8.23 7.08
C GLN A 164 -17.69 6.76 6.73
N ARG A 165 -18.31 6.50 5.58
CA ARG A 165 -18.69 5.13 5.19
C ARG A 165 -17.46 4.28 4.91
N GLU A 166 -16.49 4.82 4.18
CA GLU A 166 -15.20 4.17 3.94
C GLU A 166 -14.43 3.95 5.24
N MET A 167 -14.39 4.96 6.11
CA MET A 167 -13.77 4.87 7.43
C MET A 167 -14.37 3.74 8.28
N ASN A 168 -15.71 3.69 8.37
CA ASN A 168 -16.42 2.63 9.11
C ASN A 168 -16.22 1.25 8.48
N SER A 169 -16.19 1.17 7.14
CA SER A 169 -15.92 -0.08 6.43
C SER A 169 -14.50 -0.58 6.65
N TRP A 170 -13.54 0.32 6.90
CA TRP A 170 -12.17 -0.05 7.21
C TRP A 170 -12.04 -0.61 8.63
N GLY A 171 -12.49 0.17 9.63
CA GLY A 171 -12.42 -0.19 11.05
C GLY A 171 -10.99 -0.29 11.61
N ALA A 172 -10.88 -0.70 12.87
CA ALA A 172 -9.59 -0.97 13.50
C ALA A 172 -9.17 -2.42 13.27
N ARG A 173 -7.98 -2.65 12.69
CA ARG A 173 -7.48 -4.01 12.39
C ARG A 173 -5.96 -4.08 12.36
N GLN A 174 -5.44 -5.30 12.26
CA GLN A 174 -4.00 -5.54 12.06
C GLN A 174 -3.72 -5.68 10.56
N GLU A 175 -2.69 -5.00 10.08
CA GLU A 175 -2.26 -5.04 8.69
C GLU A 175 -0.78 -5.35 8.60
N THR A 176 -0.43 -6.18 7.63
CA THR A 176 0.96 -6.31 7.19
C THR A 176 1.22 -5.24 6.13
N ILE A 177 2.21 -4.40 6.39
CA ILE A 177 2.64 -3.35 5.48
C ILE A 177 4.02 -3.65 4.92
N GLN A 178 4.24 -3.22 3.68
CA GLN A 178 5.57 -3.09 3.10
C GLN A 178 5.95 -1.62 3.10
N VAL A 179 7.00 -1.26 3.83
CA VAL A 179 7.60 0.08 3.76
C VAL A 179 8.34 0.19 2.43
N LEU A 180 7.92 1.14 1.60
CA LEU A 180 8.56 1.41 0.31
C LEU A 180 9.71 2.41 0.48
N GLN A 181 9.52 3.37 1.36
CA GLN A 181 10.50 4.38 1.71
C GLN A 181 10.26 4.86 3.13
N TRP A 182 11.30 4.83 3.97
CA TRP A 182 11.25 5.47 5.28
C TRP A 182 11.36 6.99 5.12
N GLY A 183 10.60 7.72 5.92
CA GLY A 183 10.66 9.17 6.01
C GLY A 183 11.91 9.68 6.73
N ASP A 184 11.97 10.99 6.92
CA ASP A 184 13.13 11.69 7.50
C ASP A 184 12.89 12.04 8.99
N PRO A 185 13.59 11.39 9.94
CA PRO A 185 13.49 11.70 11.38
C PRO A 185 13.93 13.12 11.74
N GLN A 186 14.93 13.66 11.05
CA GLN A 186 15.48 14.99 11.30
C GLN A 186 14.49 16.07 10.87
N GLN A 187 13.87 15.92 9.70
CA GLN A 187 12.81 16.84 9.27
C GLN A 187 11.59 16.74 10.19
N SER A 188 11.22 15.52 10.61
CA SER A 188 10.15 15.33 11.60
C SER A 188 10.45 16.08 12.90
N LEU A 189 11.67 15.96 13.41
CA LEU A 189 12.11 16.65 14.61
C LEU A 189 12.08 18.17 14.44
N GLN A 190 12.60 18.69 13.33
CA GLN A 190 12.63 20.12 13.04
C GLN A 190 11.22 20.72 13.00
N PHE A 191 10.26 20.01 12.39
CA PHE A 191 8.87 20.44 12.34
C PHE A 191 8.20 20.43 13.72
N LEU A 192 8.40 19.36 14.49
CA LEU A 192 7.75 19.18 15.79
C LEU A 192 8.33 20.08 16.89
N GLN A 193 9.56 20.55 16.75
CA GLN A 193 10.26 21.36 17.76
C GLN A 193 9.52 22.65 18.11
N SER A 194 8.85 23.30 17.15
CA SER A 194 8.09 24.54 17.37
C SER A 194 6.73 24.34 18.05
N HIS A 195 6.25 23.09 18.17
CA HIS A 195 4.91 22.77 18.63
C HIS A 195 4.89 21.97 19.96
N GLN A 196 5.96 22.04 20.75
CA GLN A 196 6.11 21.25 21.99
C GLN A 196 5.18 21.62 23.16
N ASN A 197 4.31 22.62 22.99
CA ASN A 197 3.26 22.96 23.96
C ASN A 197 2.29 21.80 24.19
N TYR A 198 2.12 20.93 23.19
CA TYR A 198 1.31 19.74 23.29
C TYR A 198 2.11 18.55 23.81
N LYS A 199 1.62 17.88 24.87
CA LYS A 199 2.29 16.73 25.49
C LYS A 199 2.62 15.61 24.50
N HIS A 200 1.74 15.35 23.54
CA HIS A 200 1.93 14.30 22.54
C HIS A 200 3.06 14.64 21.57
N ILE A 201 3.18 15.91 21.16
CA ILE A 201 4.32 16.40 20.35
C ILE A 201 5.62 16.31 21.16
N LYS A 202 5.60 16.76 22.41
CA LYS A 202 6.75 16.64 23.32
C LYS A 202 7.23 15.21 23.49
N ARG A 203 6.30 14.23 23.58
CA ARG A 203 6.63 12.80 23.61
C ARG A 203 7.37 12.37 22.34
N MET A 204 6.85 12.71 21.16
CA MET A 204 7.50 12.38 19.88
C MET A 204 8.89 13.01 19.75
N VAL A 205 9.04 14.27 20.16
CA VAL A 205 10.35 14.97 20.18
C VAL A 205 11.35 14.26 21.08
N LEU A 206 10.95 13.84 22.29
CA LEU A 206 11.84 13.10 23.19
C LEU A 206 12.24 11.73 22.60
N GLU A 207 11.32 11.02 21.96
CA GLU A 207 11.63 9.76 21.27
C GLU A 207 12.64 9.98 20.13
N LEU A 208 12.44 11.00 19.29
CA LEU A 208 13.36 11.36 18.20
C LEU A 208 14.76 11.77 18.70
N GLN A 209 14.85 12.31 19.92
CA GLN A 209 16.11 12.63 20.59
C GLN A 209 16.76 11.43 21.31
N GLY A 210 16.17 10.23 21.22
CA GLY A 210 16.66 9.03 21.92
C GLY A 210 16.35 9.00 23.42
N ARG A 211 15.51 9.91 23.94
CA ARG A 211 15.13 10.01 25.36
C ARG A 211 13.90 9.16 25.67
N HIS A 212 13.96 7.87 25.34
CA HIS A 212 12.82 6.95 25.39
C HIS A 212 12.17 6.83 26.78
N GLU A 213 12.96 6.79 27.86
CA GLU A 213 12.43 6.71 29.23
C GLU A 213 11.56 7.91 29.59
N GLN A 214 11.98 9.10 29.14
CA GLN A 214 11.26 10.34 29.42
C GLN A 214 10.00 10.46 28.55
N ALA A 215 10.08 9.99 27.31
CA ALA A 215 8.90 9.86 26.45
C ALA A 215 7.86 8.90 27.04
N ALA A 216 8.31 7.77 27.61
CA ALA A 216 7.44 6.80 28.28
C ALA A 216 6.84 7.34 29.59
N ALA A 217 7.57 8.21 30.32
CA ALA A 217 7.10 8.80 31.57
C ALA A 217 6.01 9.87 31.39
N LEU A 218 5.93 10.50 30.21
CA LEU A 218 4.88 11.45 29.87
C LEU A 218 3.50 10.77 29.85
N ARG A 219 2.49 11.33 30.55
CA ARG A 219 1.11 10.81 30.61
C ARG A 219 0.07 11.85 30.18
#